data_AF-R7LD31-F1
#
_entry.id   AF-R7LD31-F1
#
_cell.length_a   1.000
_cell.length_b   1.000
_cell.length_c   1.000
_cell.angle_alpha   90.00
_cell.angle_beta   90.00
_cell.angle_gamma   90.00
#
_symmetry.space_group_name_H-M   'P 1'
#
loop_
_entity.id
_entity.type
_entity.pdbx_description
1 polymer ?
#
loop_
_entity_poly.entity_id
_entity_poly.type
_entity_poly.pdbx_seq_one_letter_code
_entity_poly.pdbx_strand_id
1 'polypeptide(L)'
;MRSLAFKSFVFAVAIWGAQLCAGEEIADMRTFIDGELAAGKKEIVVPAGRYYTTPKDGTHLQFKNLEDVTVKAYGAELICTQTIAAIRIENCRNLKIEGLVIDYDPLPYTQGKIVSMSDDKMSFEVEIFEGYGDVKNVEWGNRLEIFDQNTRRLKVNTYGGYKLEKISDMKFRLVKPDWARQIPFQNEEVGDIVALSMPSSKHAGGHGVYCTDSKAVVFKDITMYSAPAFGFWEGECDGNIYDSVKITRRETGDFKKRANPRIRSLNADGFHSTAAIKGPAFLNCETGWNGDDSIAINGLYYLVYGGNSSALRVAARGDKFGFSVGDRVEIYRPDGSVKYAKITSIKKSHPVTEEEMDWFKTQKVYPAFIEWKTFFQDAYEIALDASIEIPRRSMIMNTAKMGNGFKIKGGKFGNNRSRGLIIKTGNGVIDGVTIEAAWMESIKIAPEWFWFEGGHTENLTIKNCNILCGAGPAISINSPAADEKTFSEAGANNNIKIINNTFKYVSTPVVFATSIKGLKMSKNRFDLMDEGFYVFVNPTHMGVECPEPVKLINCQQKD
;
A
#
# COMPACT_ATOMS: atom_id res chain seq x y z
N MET A 1 -14.99 -0.19 -68.13
CA MET A 1 -14.47 0.81 -67.17
C MET A 1 -14.92 0.42 -65.77
N ARG A 2 -13.94 0.09 -64.91
CA ARG A 2 -13.96 0.02 -63.41
C ARG A 2 -15.05 -0.86 -62.78
N SER A 3 -14.79 -2.13 -62.44
CA SER A 3 -14.04 -2.63 -61.27
C SER A 3 -14.35 -1.92 -59.95
N LEU A 4 -15.05 -2.58 -59.02
CA LEU A 4 -14.73 -2.57 -57.60
C LEU A 4 -15.41 -3.80 -56.95
N ALA A 5 -14.66 -4.89 -56.84
CA ALA A 5 -15.04 -6.05 -56.04
C ALA A 5 -14.63 -5.77 -54.59
N PHE A 6 -15.61 -5.73 -53.69
CA PHE A 6 -15.38 -5.71 -52.25
C PHE A 6 -14.78 -7.07 -51.84
N LYS A 7 -13.47 -7.10 -51.57
CA LYS A 7 -12.84 -8.25 -50.90
C LYS A 7 -13.07 -8.11 -49.40
N SER A 8 -13.96 -8.94 -48.86
CA SER A 8 -14.04 -9.19 -47.43
C SER A 8 -12.73 -9.84 -46.96
N PHE A 9 -11.90 -9.08 -46.25
CA PHE A 9 -10.78 -9.63 -45.48
C PHE A 9 -11.36 -10.25 -44.21
N VAL A 10 -11.64 -11.56 -44.27
CA VAL A 10 -11.78 -12.37 -43.06
C VAL A 10 -10.38 -12.50 -42.48
N PHE A 11 -10.10 -11.81 -41.39
CA PHE A 11 -8.95 -12.11 -40.55
C PHE A 11 -9.18 -13.52 -39.98
N ALA A 12 -8.55 -14.52 -40.59
CA ALA A 12 -8.36 -15.81 -39.96
C ALA A 12 -7.45 -15.57 -38.75
N VAL A 13 -8.06 -15.49 -37.56
CA VAL A 13 -7.33 -15.65 -36.31
C VAL A 13 -6.81 -17.07 -36.34
N ALA A 14 -5.51 -17.23 -36.60
CA ALA A 14 -4.82 -18.48 -36.38
C ALA A 14 -4.82 -18.73 -34.87
N ILE A 15 -5.84 -19.43 -34.41
CA ILE A 15 -5.83 -20.08 -33.10
C ILE A 15 -4.73 -21.13 -33.21
N TRP A 16 -3.52 -20.79 -32.76
CA TRP A 16 -2.56 -21.80 -32.34
C TRP A 16 -3.13 -22.43 -31.06
N GLY A 17 -4.08 -23.34 -31.28
CA GLY A 17 -4.43 -24.35 -30.31
C GLY A 17 -3.22 -25.27 -30.25
N ALA A 18 -2.30 -24.97 -29.34
CA ALA A 18 -1.47 -26.00 -28.78
C ALA A 18 -2.43 -26.98 -28.10
N GLN A 19 -2.79 -28.01 -28.86
CA GLN A 19 -3.48 -29.17 -28.35
C GLN A 19 -2.53 -29.76 -27.32
N LEU A 20 -2.79 -29.47 -26.05
CA LEU A 20 -2.12 -30.11 -24.92
C LEU A 20 -2.22 -31.61 -25.17
N CYS A 21 -1.07 -32.23 -25.47
CA CYS A 21 -0.90 -33.62 -25.14
C CYS A 21 -1.20 -33.72 -23.64
N ALA A 22 -2.34 -34.33 -23.31
CA ALA A 22 -2.58 -34.79 -21.95
C ALA A 22 -1.41 -35.69 -21.57
N GLY A 23 -0.52 -35.24 -20.68
CA GLY A 23 0.54 -36.11 -20.15
C GLY A 23 1.86 -35.49 -19.71
N GLU A 24 2.19 -34.22 -19.99
CA GLU A 24 3.33 -33.58 -19.32
C GLU A 24 2.83 -32.67 -18.20
N GLU A 25 2.75 -33.22 -16.99
CA GLU A 25 2.68 -32.41 -15.78
C GLU A 25 3.97 -31.59 -15.68
N ILE A 26 3.93 -30.33 -16.11
CA ILE A 26 4.89 -29.35 -15.62
C ILE A 26 4.57 -29.18 -14.14
N ALA A 27 5.21 -29.99 -13.30
CA ALA A 27 4.92 -30.05 -11.86
C ALA A 27 5.17 -28.71 -11.15
N ASP A 28 6.04 -27.86 -11.70
CA ASP A 28 6.53 -26.65 -11.04
C ASP A 28 6.77 -25.51 -12.05
N MET A 29 6.08 -24.38 -11.86
CA MET A 29 6.14 -23.22 -12.77
C MET A 29 7.54 -22.60 -12.80
N ARG A 30 8.23 -22.57 -11.66
CA ARG A 30 9.57 -21.98 -11.57
C ARG A 30 10.55 -22.75 -12.44
N THR A 31 10.57 -24.07 -12.33
CA THR A 31 11.49 -24.94 -13.08
C THR A 31 11.33 -24.74 -14.59
N PHE A 32 10.09 -24.59 -15.07
CA PHE A 32 9.81 -24.28 -16.47
C PHE A 32 10.37 -22.91 -16.88
N ILE A 33 10.03 -21.84 -16.14
CA ILE A 33 10.48 -20.48 -16.47
C ILE A 33 12.01 -20.38 -16.41
N ASP A 34 12.64 -20.91 -15.36
CA ASP A 34 14.10 -20.91 -15.18
C ASP A 34 14.79 -21.65 -16.34
N GLY A 35 14.22 -22.77 -16.80
CA GLY A 35 14.74 -23.52 -17.94
C GLY A 35 14.66 -22.75 -19.26
N GLU A 36 13.54 -22.07 -19.51
CA GLU A 36 13.35 -21.25 -20.71
C GLU A 36 14.29 -20.03 -20.72
N LEU A 37 14.49 -19.40 -19.57
CA LEU A 37 15.47 -18.32 -19.39
C LEU A 37 16.91 -18.81 -19.60
N ALA A 38 17.26 -19.98 -19.05
CA ALA A 38 18.58 -20.59 -19.24
C ALA A 38 18.84 -20.97 -20.71
N ALA A 39 17.79 -21.31 -21.47
CA ALA A 39 17.84 -21.51 -22.92
C ALA A 39 17.95 -20.20 -23.72
N GLY A 40 18.01 -19.05 -23.06
CA GLY A 40 18.16 -17.73 -23.68
C GLY A 40 16.88 -17.18 -24.30
N LYS A 41 15.70 -17.76 -24.00
CA LYS A 41 14.44 -17.27 -24.54
C LYS A 41 14.07 -15.93 -23.92
N LYS A 42 13.59 -15.02 -24.77
CA LYS A 42 13.12 -13.68 -24.39
C LYS A 42 11.61 -13.57 -24.31
N GLU A 43 10.90 -14.42 -25.02
CA GLU A 43 9.46 -14.59 -24.89
C GLU A 43 9.18 -16.00 -24.37
N ILE A 44 8.55 -16.08 -23.21
CA ILE A 44 8.25 -17.33 -22.50
C ILE A 44 6.74 -17.43 -22.40
N VAL A 45 6.16 -18.50 -22.95
CA VAL A 45 4.73 -18.80 -22.84
C VAL A 45 4.57 -19.94 -21.87
N VAL A 46 4.08 -19.62 -20.67
CA VAL A 46 3.75 -20.63 -19.65
C VAL A 46 2.45 -21.32 -20.07
N PRO A 47 2.43 -22.66 -20.15
CA PRO A 47 1.20 -23.37 -20.46
C PRO A 47 0.08 -23.06 -19.44
N ALA A 48 -1.17 -23.12 -19.89
CA ALA A 48 -2.30 -22.99 -19.00
C ALA A 48 -2.34 -24.17 -18.01
N GLY A 49 -2.64 -23.91 -16.75
CA GLY A 49 -2.61 -24.92 -15.71
C GLY A 49 -2.51 -24.33 -14.30
N ARG A 50 -2.69 -25.18 -13.30
CA ARG A 50 -2.49 -24.82 -11.88
C ARG A 50 -1.17 -25.40 -11.40
N TYR A 51 -0.30 -24.54 -10.89
CA TYR A 51 1.07 -24.88 -10.52
C TYR A 51 1.29 -24.69 -9.03
N TYR A 52 1.41 -25.81 -8.30
CA TYR A 52 1.82 -25.81 -6.90
C TYR A 52 3.33 -25.68 -6.82
N THR A 53 3.81 -24.45 -6.77
CA THR A 53 5.24 -24.16 -6.92
C THR A 53 5.91 -24.22 -5.55
N THR A 54 7.08 -24.87 -5.47
CA THR A 54 7.89 -24.87 -4.25
C THR A 54 8.89 -23.73 -4.28
N PRO A 55 9.00 -22.90 -3.22
CA PRO A 55 9.96 -21.82 -3.25
C PRO A 55 11.39 -22.32 -3.12
N LYS A 56 12.30 -21.60 -3.78
CA LYS A 56 13.75 -21.75 -3.64
C LYS A 56 14.34 -20.36 -3.40
N ASP A 57 15.33 -20.28 -2.52
CA ASP A 57 15.99 -19.02 -2.13
C ASP A 57 15.00 -17.93 -1.64
N GLY A 58 13.95 -18.34 -0.93
CA GLY A 58 13.00 -17.44 -0.28
C GLY A 58 11.91 -16.85 -1.20
N THR A 59 11.75 -17.33 -2.44
CA THR A 59 10.69 -16.91 -3.37
C THR A 59 10.21 -18.07 -4.25
N HIS A 60 8.98 -18.01 -4.77
CA HIS A 60 8.45 -19.01 -5.70
C HIS A 60 9.00 -18.80 -7.10
N LEU A 61 8.86 -17.59 -7.65
CA LEU A 61 9.46 -17.17 -8.91
C LEU A 61 10.52 -16.10 -8.66
N GLN A 62 11.61 -16.13 -9.44
CA GLN A 62 12.68 -15.15 -9.36
C GLN A 62 13.07 -14.65 -10.76
N PHE A 63 13.16 -13.34 -10.90
CA PHE A 63 13.64 -12.67 -12.11
C PHE A 63 14.75 -11.71 -11.69
N LYS A 64 15.97 -11.92 -12.20
CA LYS A 64 17.13 -11.12 -11.78
C LYS A 64 18.00 -10.77 -12.98
N ASN A 65 18.41 -9.50 -13.06
CA ASN A 65 19.30 -9.01 -14.12
C ASN A 65 18.78 -9.29 -15.53
N LEU A 66 17.46 -9.27 -15.73
CA LEU A 66 16.83 -9.52 -17.03
C LEU A 66 16.61 -8.21 -17.79
N GLU A 67 16.84 -8.27 -19.10
CA GLU A 67 16.55 -7.19 -20.03
C GLU A 67 15.77 -7.74 -21.23
N ASP A 68 14.69 -7.03 -21.59
CA ASP A 68 13.82 -7.32 -22.74
C ASP A 68 13.20 -8.73 -22.71
N VAL A 69 12.63 -9.11 -21.57
CA VAL A 69 11.97 -10.43 -21.38
C VAL A 69 10.47 -10.25 -21.20
N THR A 70 9.68 -11.11 -21.83
CA THR A 70 8.22 -11.20 -21.66
C THR A 70 7.82 -12.61 -21.24
N VAL A 71 7.11 -12.71 -20.12
CA VAL A 71 6.49 -13.95 -19.63
C VAL A 71 4.98 -13.83 -19.81
N LYS A 72 4.40 -14.66 -20.67
CA LYS A 72 2.96 -14.76 -20.92
C LYS A 72 2.44 -16.02 -20.23
N ALA A 73 1.58 -15.84 -19.24
CA ALA A 73 1.07 -16.89 -18.38
C ALA A 73 -0.47 -16.93 -18.37
N TYR A 74 -1.12 -16.49 -19.46
CA TYR A 74 -2.57 -16.51 -19.60
C TYR A 74 -3.14 -17.91 -19.37
N GLY A 75 -4.06 -18.02 -18.41
CA GLY A 75 -4.67 -19.29 -18.00
C GLY A 75 -3.83 -20.11 -17.02
N ALA A 76 -2.68 -19.59 -16.56
CA ALA A 76 -1.89 -20.21 -15.51
C ALA A 76 -2.25 -19.64 -14.12
N GLU A 77 -2.34 -20.53 -13.13
CA GLU A 77 -2.46 -20.19 -11.71
C GLU A 77 -1.20 -20.63 -10.95
N LEU A 78 -0.47 -19.68 -10.39
CA LEU A 78 0.59 -19.92 -9.40
C LEU A 78 -0.03 -20.10 -8.01
N ILE A 79 0.07 -21.32 -7.47
CA ILE A 79 -0.26 -21.61 -6.08
C ILE A 79 1.04 -21.71 -5.29
N CYS A 80 1.28 -20.71 -4.45
CA CYS A 80 2.43 -20.65 -3.56
C CYS A 80 2.27 -21.65 -2.41
N THR A 81 3.18 -22.62 -2.30
CA THR A 81 3.14 -23.68 -1.29
C THR A 81 3.62 -23.23 0.10
N GLN A 82 4.16 -22.01 0.21
CA GLN A 82 4.54 -21.37 1.47
C GLN A 82 4.11 -19.91 1.47
N THR A 83 3.82 -19.36 2.64
CA THR A 83 3.39 -17.95 2.82
C THR A 83 4.58 -16.97 2.82
N ILE A 84 5.34 -17.00 1.73
CA ILE A 84 6.50 -16.12 1.44
C ILE A 84 6.31 -15.41 0.10
N ALA A 85 7.33 -14.72 -0.43
CA ALA A 85 7.23 -14.04 -1.72
C ALA A 85 6.80 -14.99 -2.86
N ALA A 86 5.77 -14.61 -3.61
CA ALA A 86 5.37 -15.29 -4.84
C ALA A 86 6.35 -14.96 -5.97
N ILE A 87 6.70 -13.68 -6.12
CA ILE A 87 7.59 -13.22 -7.19
C ILE A 87 8.60 -12.23 -6.61
N ARG A 88 9.86 -12.39 -7.01
CA ARG A 88 10.94 -11.44 -6.70
C ARG A 88 11.63 -11.02 -7.99
N ILE A 89 11.57 -9.72 -8.28
CA ILE A 89 12.17 -9.07 -9.45
C ILE A 89 13.25 -8.12 -8.95
N GLU A 90 14.48 -8.31 -9.40
CA GLU A 90 15.63 -7.52 -8.97
C GLU A 90 16.43 -7.06 -10.20
N ASN A 91 16.72 -5.76 -10.29
CA ASN A 91 17.57 -5.19 -11.33
C ASN A 91 17.16 -5.59 -12.76
N CYS A 92 15.87 -5.54 -13.06
CA CYS A 92 15.33 -5.89 -14.38
C CYS A 92 14.96 -4.63 -15.18
N ARG A 93 15.05 -4.72 -16.51
CA ARG A 93 14.68 -3.65 -17.44
C ARG A 93 13.76 -4.16 -18.53
N ASN A 94 12.64 -3.49 -18.75
CA ASN A 94 11.65 -3.88 -19.78
C ASN A 94 11.21 -5.37 -19.64
N LEU A 95 11.05 -5.83 -18.39
CA LEU A 95 10.45 -7.13 -18.07
C LEU A 95 8.93 -7.00 -18.12
N LYS A 96 8.24 -7.95 -18.76
CA LYS A 96 6.78 -8.01 -18.79
C LYS A 96 6.29 -9.34 -18.24
N ILE A 97 5.29 -9.29 -17.37
CA ILE A 97 4.56 -10.46 -16.86
C ILE A 97 3.08 -10.25 -17.18
N GLU A 98 2.51 -11.16 -17.97
CA GLU A 98 1.17 -11.02 -18.52
C GLU A 98 0.29 -12.24 -18.21
N GLY A 99 -0.93 -12.05 -17.70
CA GLY A 99 -1.98 -13.09 -17.66
C GLY A 99 -1.96 -14.10 -16.51
N LEU A 100 -1.23 -13.82 -15.41
CA LEU A 100 -1.04 -14.75 -14.30
C LEU A 100 -2.08 -14.60 -13.18
N VAL A 101 -2.53 -15.72 -12.61
CA VAL A 101 -3.24 -15.75 -11.31
C VAL A 101 -2.28 -16.17 -10.20
N ILE A 102 -2.32 -15.50 -9.05
CA ILE A 102 -1.49 -15.78 -7.87
C ILE A 102 -2.38 -16.06 -6.66
N ASP A 103 -2.12 -17.16 -5.96
CA ASP A 103 -2.78 -17.51 -4.70
C ASP A 103 -1.86 -18.38 -3.82
N TYR A 104 -2.28 -18.68 -2.58
CA TYR A 104 -1.46 -19.36 -1.58
C TYR A 104 -2.16 -20.57 -0.96
N ASP A 105 -1.39 -21.64 -0.76
CA ASP A 105 -1.78 -22.80 0.04
C ASP A 105 -0.60 -23.29 0.90
N PRO A 106 -0.61 -23.11 2.24
CA PRO A 106 -1.71 -22.59 3.06
C PRO A 106 -1.96 -21.09 2.85
N LEU A 107 -3.15 -20.63 3.24
CA LEU A 107 -3.46 -19.19 3.22
C LEU A 107 -2.58 -18.43 4.24
N PRO A 108 -2.21 -17.17 3.93
CA PRO A 108 -1.49 -16.30 4.85
C PRO A 108 -2.34 -15.73 5.99
N TYR A 109 -3.59 -16.17 6.11
CA TYR A 109 -4.51 -15.76 7.16
C TYR A 109 -5.47 -16.90 7.48
N THR A 110 -6.10 -16.81 8.64
CA THR A 110 -7.22 -17.67 9.02
C THR A 110 -8.47 -16.81 9.22
N GLN A 111 -9.65 -17.43 9.22
CA GLN A 111 -10.89 -16.76 9.59
C GLN A 111 -11.82 -17.67 10.37
N GLY A 112 -12.58 -17.07 11.26
CA GLY A 112 -13.51 -17.76 12.15
C GLY A 112 -14.74 -16.93 12.46
N LYS A 113 -15.65 -17.51 13.25
CA LYS A 113 -16.89 -16.91 13.71
C LYS A 113 -16.76 -16.50 15.16
N ILE A 114 -17.24 -15.32 15.54
CA ILE A 114 -17.44 -14.98 16.95
C ILE A 114 -18.56 -15.88 17.49
N VAL A 115 -18.25 -16.73 18.48
CA VAL A 115 -19.20 -17.71 19.04
C VAL A 115 -19.71 -17.32 20.43
N SER A 116 -18.97 -16.48 21.15
CA SER A 116 -19.37 -15.94 22.45
C SER A 116 -18.65 -14.63 22.73
N MET A 117 -19.24 -13.79 23.58
CA MET A 117 -18.67 -12.52 24.01
C MET A 117 -18.90 -12.35 25.51
N SER A 118 -18.01 -11.63 26.22
CA SER A 118 -18.30 -11.17 27.58
C SER A 118 -19.41 -10.13 27.58
N ASP A 119 -20.12 -10.00 28.70
CA ASP A 119 -21.23 -9.03 28.85
C ASP A 119 -20.77 -7.59 28.58
N ASP A 120 -19.51 -7.26 28.95
CA ASP A 120 -18.90 -5.96 28.71
C ASP A 120 -18.28 -5.81 27.31
N LYS A 121 -18.43 -6.82 26.45
CA LYS A 121 -17.85 -6.96 25.10
C LYS A 121 -16.33 -6.84 25.01
N MET A 122 -15.58 -6.82 26.11
CA MET A 122 -14.13 -6.66 26.07
C MET A 122 -13.35 -7.92 25.76
N SER A 123 -14.03 -9.05 25.73
CA SER A 123 -13.48 -10.28 25.23
C SER A 123 -14.50 -11.06 24.42
N PHE A 124 -14.02 -11.82 23.45
CA PHE A 124 -14.86 -12.74 22.69
C PHE A 124 -14.06 -13.92 22.19
N GLU A 125 -14.75 -15.03 21.98
CA GLU A 125 -14.16 -16.26 21.48
C GLU A 125 -14.49 -16.43 19.99
N VAL A 126 -13.48 -16.85 19.24
CA VAL A 126 -13.57 -17.07 17.80
C VAL A 126 -13.30 -18.54 17.52
N GLU A 127 -14.23 -19.18 16.85
CA GLU A 127 -14.09 -20.55 16.34
C GLU A 127 -13.74 -20.51 14.85
N ILE A 128 -12.63 -21.14 14.48
CA ILE A 128 -12.13 -21.14 13.10
C ILE A 128 -13.02 -22.00 12.21
N PHE A 129 -13.39 -21.47 11.04
CA PHE A 129 -14.20 -22.20 10.08
C PHE A 129 -13.45 -23.42 9.52
N GLU A 130 -14.18 -24.51 9.27
CA GLU A 130 -13.61 -25.67 8.57
C GLU A 130 -13.03 -25.27 7.21
N GLY A 131 -11.86 -25.82 6.89
CA GLY A 131 -11.11 -25.50 5.69
C GLY A 131 -10.13 -24.34 5.85
N TYR A 132 -10.01 -23.70 7.03
CA TYR A 132 -8.98 -22.69 7.33
C TYR A 132 -7.86 -23.22 8.22
N GLY A 133 -6.72 -22.52 8.23
CA GLY A 133 -5.55 -22.91 9.01
C GLY A 133 -5.79 -22.79 10.52
N ASP A 134 -5.15 -23.68 11.28
CA ASP A 134 -5.22 -23.71 12.73
C ASP A 134 -4.59 -22.45 13.38
N VAL A 135 -4.85 -22.28 14.68
CA VAL A 135 -4.36 -21.16 15.49
C VAL A 135 -3.39 -21.64 16.56
N LYS A 136 -2.52 -22.61 16.24
CA LYS A 136 -1.52 -23.12 17.20
C LYS A 136 -0.58 -22.03 17.73
N ASN A 137 -0.22 -21.07 16.88
CA ASN A 137 0.65 -19.93 17.18
C ASN A 137 -0.12 -18.61 17.06
N VAL A 138 -1.31 -18.55 17.66
CA VAL A 138 -2.23 -17.41 17.55
C VAL A 138 -1.62 -16.10 18.03
N GLU A 139 -0.69 -16.17 18.98
CA GLU A 139 0.02 -15.02 19.54
C GLU A 139 0.88 -14.27 18.52
N TRP A 140 1.14 -14.87 17.35
CA TRP A 140 1.84 -14.20 16.25
C TRP A 140 0.89 -13.46 15.29
N GLY A 141 -0.43 -13.61 15.46
CA GLY A 141 -1.42 -12.93 14.65
C GLY A 141 -1.52 -11.45 15.02
N ASN A 142 -1.33 -10.56 14.06
CA ASN A 142 -1.13 -9.13 14.33
C ASN A 142 -1.98 -8.17 13.46
N ARG A 143 -2.87 -8.71 12.62
CA ARG A 143 -3.81 -7.92 11.80
C ARG A 143 -5.19 -8.55 11.80
N LEU A 144 -5.99 -8.13 12.77
CA LEU A 144 -7.37 -8.53 12.93
C LEU A 144 -8.33 -7.57 12.24
N GLU A 145 -9.29 -8.14 11.52
CA GLU A 145 -10.45 -7.43 10.97
C GLU A 145 -11.72 -8.20 11.32
N ILE A 146 -12.81 -7.48 11.54
CA ILE A 146 -14.12 -8.04 11.85
C ILE A 146 -15.06 -7.67 10.71
N PHE A 147 -15.82 -8.62 10.21
CA PHE A 147 -16.79 -8.45 9.14
C PHE A 147 -18.16 -8.86 9.62
N ASP A 148 -19.16 -8.10 9.19
CA ASP A 148 -20.56 -8.41 9.45
C ASP A 148 -20.95 -9.76 8.81
N GLN A 149 -21.64 -10.60 9.57
CA GLN A 149 -21.95 -11.97 9.15
C GLN A 149 -22.87 -12.06 7.92
N ASN A 150 -23.76 -11.08 7.75
CA ASN A 150 -24.81 -11.10 6.72
C ASN A 150 -24.35 -10.36 5.46
N THR A 151 -23.89 -9.13 5.64
CA THR A 151 -23.45 -8.25 4.55
C THR A 151 -22.02 -8.53 4.11
N ARG A 152 -21.23 -9.24 4.92
CA ARG A 152 -19.80 -9.54 4.68
C ARG A 152 -18.94 -8.29 4.49
N ARG A 153 -19.42 -7.15 5.00
CA ARG A 153 -18.73 -5.85 4.98
C ARG A 153 -17.83 -5.70 6.19
N LEU A 154 -16.72 -4.99 6.01
CA LEU A 154 -15.79 -4.69 7.09
C LEU A 154 -16.48 -3.82 8.15
N LYS A 155 -16.39 -4.21 9.43
CA LYS A 155 -16.80 -3.36 10.55
C LYS A 155 -15.68 -2.35 10.85
N VAL A 156 -16.10 -1.11 11.06
CA VAL A 156 -15.24 0.05 11.33
C VAL A 156 -15.23 0.40 12.80
N ASN A 157 -14.34 1.31 13.20
CA ASN A 157 -14.14 1.75 14.59
C ASN A 157 -13.65 0.62 15.52
N THR A 158 -12.80 -0.26 14.99
CA THR A 158 -12.20 -1.37 15.75
C THR A 158 -10.94 -0.93 16.50
N TYR A 159 -10.23 -1.88 17.12
CA TYR A 159 -9.13 -1.65 18.04
C TYR A 159 -7.86 -2.42 17.63
N GLY A 160 -6.70 -1.84 17.90
CA GLY A 160 -5.39 -2.51 17.86
C GLY A 160 -4.89 -2.87 19.26
N GLY A 161 -3.73 -3.50 19.39
CA GLY A 161 -3.11 -3.78 20.69
C GLY A 161 -3.87 -4.79 21.58
N TYR A 162 -4.72 -5.61 20.96
CA TYR A 162 -5.43 -6.70 21.63
C TYR A 162 -4.48 -7.85 22.00
N LYS A 163 -4.91 -8.68 22.96
CA LYS A 163 -4.26 -9.94 23.31
C LYS A 163 -5.04 -11.10 22.69
N LEU A 164 -4.31 -12.08 22.15
CA LEU A 164 -4.87 -13.33 21.66
C LEU A 164 -4.48 -14.47 22.60
N GLU A 165 -5.46 -15.27 23.00
CA GLU A 165 -5.27 -16.41 23.91
C GLU A 165 -5.78 -17.68 23.23
N LYS A 166 -4.93 -18.69 23.11
CA LYS A 166 -5.32 -19.98 22.55
C LYS A 166 -6.27 -20.71 23.51
N ILE A 167 -7.40 -21.21 22.99
CA ILE A 167 -8.30 -22.13 23.71
C ILE A 167 -8.08 -23.57 23.19
N SER A 168 -8.01 -23.73 21.87
CA SER A 168 -7.68 -24.98 21.18
C SER A 168 -7.00 -24.68 19.85
N ASP A 169 -6.66 -25.70 19.06
CA ASP A 169 -6.08 -25.50 17.72
C ASP A 169 -7.04 -24.80 16.75
N MET A 170 -8.36 -24.83 17.01
CA MET A 170 -9.38 -24.20 16.15
C MET A 170 -10.19 -23.13 16.87
N LYS A 171 -9.72 -22.66 18.03
CA LYS A 171 -10.45 -21.67 18.83
C LYS A 171 -9.50 -20.78 19.62
N PHE A 172 -9.75 -19.48 19.60
CA PHE A 172 -9.01 -18.51 20.41
C PHE A 172 -9.95 -17.49 21.05
N ARG A 173 -9.47 -16.83 22.11
CA ARG A 173 -10.09 -15.67 22.71
C ARG A 173 -9.32 -14.41 22.33
N LEU A 174 -10.04 -13.37 21.93
CA LEU A 174 -9.49 -12.03 21.87
C LEU A 174 -9.86 -11.28 23.14
N VAL A 175 -8.88 -10.59 23.73
CA VAL A 175 -9.08 -9.62 24.81
C VAL A 175 -8.66 -8.25 24.30
N LYS A 176 -9.60 -7.30 24.33
CA LYS A 176 -9.36 -5.92 23.89
C LYS A 176 -8.49 -5.19 24.92
N PRO A 177 -7.67 -4.21 24.50
CA PRO A 177 -6.97 -3.35 25.44
C PRO A 177 -7.95 -2.43 26.18
N ASP A 178 -7.60 -2.00 27.39
CA ASP A 178 -8.50 -1.19 28.24
C ASP A 178 -8.96 0.12 27.58
N TRP A 179 -8.13 0.75 26.75
CA TRP A 179 -8.50 1.98 26.05
C TRP A 179 -9.68 1.77 25.09
N ALA A 180 -9.92 0.54 24.61
CA ALA A 180 -11.04 0.24 23.72
C ALA A 180 -12.42 0.44 24.40
N ARG A 181 -12.47 0.56 25.73
CA ARG A 181 -13.68 0.97 26.47
C ARG A 181 -14.15 2.39 26.12
N GLN A 182 -13.25 3.22 25.58
CA GLN A 182 -13.56 4.58 25.15
C GLN A 182 -14.17 4.65 23.75
N ILE A 183 -14.16 3.53 23.00
CA ILE A 183 -14.77 3.46 21.68
C ILE A 183 -16.29 3.60 21.87
N PRO A 184 -16.93 4.67 21.34
CA PRO A 184 -18.34 4.96 21.64
C PRO A 184 -19.32 3.87 21.20
N PHE A 185 -18.96 3.11 20.15
CA PHE A 185 -19.79 2.07 19.57
C PHE A 185 -18.98 0.80 19.31
N GLN A 186 -19.19 -0.24 20.11
CA GLN A 186 -18.66 -1.59 19.88
C GLN A 186 -19.70 -2.41 19.11
N ASN A 187 -19.57 -2.38 17.78
CA ASN A 187 -20.55 -2.89 16.83
C ASN A 187 -20.36 -4.37 16.47
N GLU A 188 -19.35 -5.04 17.01
CA GLU A 188 -19.19 -6.48 16.82
C GLU A 188 -20.21 -7.30 17.63
N GLU A 189 -20.60 -8.43 17.05
CA GLU A 189 -21.69 -9.28 17.50
C GLU A 189 -21.32 -10.77 17.38
N VAL A 190 -21.97 -11.60 18.20
CA VAL A 190 -21.93 -13.05 18.01
C VAL A 190 -22.43 -13.37 16.60
N GLY A 191 -21.59 -14.06 15.85
CA GLY A 191 -21.83 -14.44 14.47
C GLY A 191 -20.95 -13.75 13.45
N ASP A 192 -20.37 -12.60 13.79
CA ASP A 192 -19.44 -11.89 12.92
C ASP A 192 -18.23 -12.74 12.54
N ILE A 193 -17.66 -12.42 11.39
CA ILE A 193 -16.50 -13.12 10.82
C ILE A 193 -15.24 -12.36 11.21
N VAL A 194 -14.31 -13.04 11.86
CA VAL A 194 -12.99 -12.50 12.19
C VAL A 194 -11.97 -13.03 11.20
N ALA A 195 -11.20 -12.16 10.57
CA ALA A 195 -10.01 -12.52 9.80
C ALA A 195 -8.75 -12.11 10.54
N LEU A 196 -7.78 -13.02 10.66
CA LEU A 196 -6.54 -12.80 11.39
C LEU A 196 -5.35 -13.19 10.51
N SER A 197 -4.39 -12.29 10.34
CA SER A 197 -3.12 -12.62 9.67
C SER A 197 -2.41 -13.74 10.43
N MET A 198 -1.84 -14.69 9.70
CA MET A 198 -1.02 -15.76 10.27
C MET A 198 0.37 -15.66 9.63
N PRO A 199 1.45 -15.59 10.42
CA PRO A 199 2.79 -15.60 9.86
C PRO A 199 3.09 -16.95 9.21
N SER A 200 4.12 -16.99 8.36
CA SER A 200 4.61 -18.26 7.84
C SER A 200 5.24 -19.11 8.94
N SER A 201 5.16 -20.44 8.80
CA SER A 201 5.76 -21.42 9.72
C SER A 201 7.28 -21.30 9.85
N LYS A 202 7.94 -20.48 9.02
CA LYS A 202 9.38 -20.19 9.05
C LYS A 202 9.71 -18.76 9.46
N HIS A 203 8.75 -17.98 9.97
CA HIS A 203 8.92 -16.55 10.28
C HIS A 203 9.37 -15.68 9.09
N ALA A 204 9.31 -16.23 7.88
CA ALA A 204 9.53 -15.49 6.66
C ALA A 204 8.24 -14.72 6.34
N GLY A 205 8.04 -13.59 7.00
CA GLY A 205 7.09 -12.58 6.54
C GLY A 205 7.55 -12.04 5.18
N GLY A 206 6.60 -11.68 4.31
CA GLY A 206 6.94 -11.10 3.01
C GLY A 206 5.74 -10.53 2.25
N HIS A 207 6.03 -9.70 1.25
CA HIS A 207 5.06 -9.21 0.26
C HIS A 207 4.82 -10.29 -0.81
N GLY A 208 3.68 -10.24 -1.50
CA GLY A 208 3.38 -11.17 -2.60
C GLY A 208 4.39 -11.01 -3.74
N VAL A 209 4.59 -9.78 -4.20
CA VAL A 209 5.58 -9.43 -5.23
C VAL A 209 6.54 -8.39 -4.70
N TYR A 210 7.83 -8.65 -4.88
CA TYR A 210 8.91 -7.69 -4.70
C TYR A 210 9.42 -7.26 -6.08
N CYS A 211 9.54 -5.95 -6.31
CA CYS A 211 10.21 -5.40 -7.48
C CYS A 211 11.20 -4.31 -7.05
N THR A 212 12.51 -4.56 -7.15
CA THR A 212 13.53 -3.61 -6.68
C THR A 212 14.52 -3.24 -7.77
N ASP A 213 15.01 -2.00 -7.70
CA ASP A 213 16.07 -1.47 -8.56
C ASP A 213 15.78 -1.71 -10.06
N SER A 214 14.50 -1.71 -10.44
CA SER A 214 14.04 -2.15 -11.77
C SER A 214 13.38 -1.02 -12.55
N LYS A 215 13.38 -1.13 -13.88
CA LYS A 215 12.94 -0.06 -14.77
C LYS A 215 11.99 -0.57 -15.84
N ALA A 216 10.88 0.15 -16.02
CA ALA A 216 9.87 -0.17 -17.03
C ALA A 216 9.39 -1.63 -16.96
N VAL A 217 9.21 -2.17 -15.75
CA VAL A 217 8.57 -3.47 -15.56
C VAL A 217 7.06 -3.31 -15.79
N VAL A 218 6.46 -4.25 -16.51
CA VAL A 218 5.02 -4.26 -16.78
C VAL A 218 4.38 -5.50 -16.16
N PHE A 219 3.39 -5.29 -15.31
CA PHE A 219 2.45 -6.32 -14.89
C PHE A 219 1.13 -6.08 -15.60
N LYS A 220 0.66 -7.06 -16.36
CA LYS A 220 -0.57 -6.94 -17.13
C LYS A 220 -1.51 -8.12 -16.89
N ASP A 221 -2.79 -7.83 -16.69
CA ASP A 221 -3.84 -8.84 -16.55
C ASP A 221 -3.51 -9.88 -15.45
N ILE A 222 -3.06 -9.39 -14.29
CA ILE A 222 -2.68 -10.23 -13.14
C ILE A 222 -3.81 -10.23 -12.12
N THR A 223 -4.19 -11.40 -11.60
CA THR A 223 -5.11 -11.50 -10.46
C THR A 223 -4.40 -12.10 -9.26
N MET A 224 -4.45 -11.43 -8.11
CA MET A 224 -3.92 -11.93 -6.84
C MET A 224 -5.04 -12.09 -5.81
N TYR A 225 -5.18 -13.31 -5.28
CA TYR A 225 -6.24 -13.63 -4.33
C TYR A 225 -5.83 -13.57 -2.87
N SER A 226 -4.53 -13.72 -2.58
CA SER A 226 -3.98 -13.60 -1.24
C SER A 226 -2.49 -13.27 -1.27
N ALA A 227 -1.97 -12.68 -0.18
CA ALA A 227 -0.55 -12.45 0.04
C ALA A 227 -0.23 -12.31 1.55
N PRO A 228 1.01 -12.63 1.98
CA PRO A 228 1.37 -12.59 3.42
C PRO A 228 1.39 -11.19 4.01
N ALA A 229 1.68 -10.16 3.21
CA ALA A 229 1.60 -8.75 3.54
C ALA A 229 1.07 -7.97 2.33
N PHE A 230 1.88 -7.04 1.77
CA PHE A 230 1.52 -6.26 0.59
C PHE A 230 1.32 -7.16 -0.64
N GLY A 231 0.44 -6.77 -1.56
CA GLY A 231 0.30 -7.46 -2.84
C GLY A 231 1.53 -7.25 -3.72
N PHE A 232 1.79 -6.00 -4.07
CA PHE A 232 2.95 -5.58 -4.84
C PHE A 232 3.71 -4.49 -4.08
N TRP A 233 4.96 -4.77 -3.75
CA TRP A 233 5.88 -3.77 -3.24
C TRP A 233 6.98 -3.50 -4.27
N GLU A 234 7.18 -2.22 -4.59
CA GLU A 234 8.30 -1.77 -5.40
C GLU A 234 9.20 -0.78 -4.64
N GLY A 235 10.52 -0.95 -4.80
CA GLY A 235 11.53 -0.14 -4.13
C GLY A 235 12.57 0.36 -5.13
N GLU A 236 12.88 1.66 -5.10
CA GLU A 236 13.93 2.27 -5.94
C GLU A 236 13.78 1.99 -7.45
N CYS A 237 12.53 1.89 -7.93
CA CYS A 237 12.23 1.59 -9.34
C CYS A 237 12.08 2.85 -10.22
N ASP A 238 12.03 2.67 -11.54
CA ASP A 238 11.85 3.75 -12.53
C ASP A 238 10.74 3.40 -13.53
N GLY A 239 9.54 3.93 -13.29
CA GLY A 239 8.47 3.98 -14.28
C GLY A 239 7.83 2.64 -14.59
N ASN A 240 7.61 1.79 -13.58
CA ASN A 240 6.86 0.55 -13.72
C ASN A 240 5.38 0.79 -14.04
N ILE A 241 4.74 -0.19 -14.67
CA ILE A 241 3.34 -0.13 -15.12
C ILE A 241 2.60 -1.36 -14.61
N TYR A 242 1.48 -1.11 -13.94
CA TYR A 242 0.48 -2.09 -13.55
C TYR A 242 -0.76 -1.80 -14.40
N ASP A 243 -1.11 -2.72 -15.30
CA ASP A 243 -2.24 -2.58 -16.21
C ASP A 243 -3.22 -3.72 -15.96
N SER A 244 -4.44 -3.38 -15.53
CA SER A 244 -5.51 -4.35 -15.29
C SER A 244 -5.10 -5.42 -14.25
N VAL A 245 -4.35 -5.00 -13.22
CA VAL A 245 -4.00 -5.85 -12.07
C VAL A 245 -5.12 -5.80 -11.04
N LYS A 246 -5.59 -6.98 -10.61
CA LYS A 246 -6.70 -7.15 -9.68
C LYS A 246 -6.27 -7.85 -8.40
N ILE A 247 -6.55 -7.22 -7.27
CA ILE A 247 -6.42 -7.79 -5.93
C ILE A 247 -7.82 -7.93 -5.34
N THR A 248 -8.25 -9.15 -5.05
CA THR A 248 -9.58 -9.40 -4.49
C THR A 248 -9.61 -10.69 -3.67
N ARG A 249 -10.62 -10.86 -2.84
CA ARG A 249 -10.86 -12.14 -2.15
C ARG A 249 -11.42 -13.18 -3.13
N ARG A 250 -11.05 -14.45 -2.97
CA ARG A 250 -11.59 -15.57 -3.77
C ARG A 250 -12.91 -16.05 -3.16
N GLU A 251 -14.02 -15.38 -3.49
CA GLU A 251 -15.36 -15.73 -2.96
C GLU A 251 -15.91 -17.05 -3.51
N THR A 252 -15.64 -17.33 -4.79
CA THR A 252 -16.10 -18.52 -5.51
C THR A 252 -14.93 -19.23 -6.15
N GLY A 253 -15.02 -20.56 -6.33
CA GLY A 253 -13.99 -21.33 -7.02
C GLY A 253 -12.67 -21.43 -6.23
N ASP A 254 -12.74 -21.43 -4.89
CA ASP A 254 -11.61 -21.81 -4.05
C ASP A 254 -11.21 -23.26 -4.36
N PHE A 255 -9.91 -23.51 -4.51
CA PHE A 255 -9.36 -24.84 -4.75
C PHE A 255 -9.42 -25.73 -3.50
N LYS A 256 -9.74 -25.14 -2.33
CA LYS A 256 -10.14 -25.87 -1.11
C LYS A 256 -11.60 -25.61 -0.78
N LYS A 257 -12.29 -26.64 -0.28
CA LYS A 257 -13.62 -26.49 0.31
C LYS A 257 -13.50 -25.67 1.60
N ARG A 258 -14.27 -24.58 1.70
CA ARG A 258 -14.33 -23.72 2.89
C ARG A 258 -15.75 -23.69 3.41
N ALA A 259 -15.93 -23.84 4.73
CA ALA A 259 -17.26 -23.70 5.35
C ALA A 259 -17.80 -22.26 5.25
N ASN A 260 -16.92 -21.28 5.20
CA ASN A 260 -17.25 -19.88 4.90
C ASN A 260 -16.36 -19.40 3.74
N PRO A 261 -16.89 -18.76 2.68
CA PRO A 261 -16.06 -18.20 1.62
C PRO A 261 -15.03 -17.19 2.16
N ARG A 262 -13.92 -16.99 1.44
CA ARG A 262 -12.87 -16.05 1.84
C ARG A 262 -13.44 -14.64 2.03
N ILE A 263 -13.15 -14.02 3.18
CA ILE A 263 -13.65 -12.67 3.54
C ILE A 263 -12.64 -11.56 3.21
N ARG A 264 -11.35 -11.91 3.18
CA ARG A 264 -10.19 -11.04 2.96
C ARG A 264 -9.45 -11.46 1.68
N SER A 265 -8.75 -10.53 1.03
CA SER A 265 -7.74 -10.80 0.01
C SER A 265 -6.36 -11.00 0.66
N LEU A 266 -5.65 -9.92 0.93
CA LEU A 266 -4.30 -9.90 1.50
C LEU A 266 -4.23 -9.19 2.85
N ASN A 267 -3.14 -9.39 3.58
CA ASN A 267 -3.04 -8.94 4.96
C ASN A 267 -2.70 -7.46 5.13
N ALA A 268 -2.23 -6.78 4.08
CA ALA A 268 -1.78 -5.39 4.17
C ALA A 268 -2.17 -4.56 2.93
N ASP A 269 -1.26 -3.77 2.39
CA ASP A 269 -1.48 -2.87 1.26
C ASP A 269 -1.66 -3.63 -0.07
N GLY A 270 -2.48 -3.09 -0.99
CA GLY A 270 -2.57 -3.62 -2.35
C GLY A 270 -1.28 -3.40 -3.13
N PHE A 271 -0.96 -2.13 -3.37
CA PHE A 271 0.28 -1.68 -4.02
C PHE A 271 1.03 -0.71 -3.11
N HIS A 272 2.35 -0.85 -3.02
CA HIS A 272 3.19 0.03 -2.21
C HIS A 272 4.49 0.36 -2.96
N SER A 273 4.68 1.63 -3.31
CA SER A 273 5.84 2.13 -4.07
C SER A 273 6.67 3.06 -3.20
N THR A 274 7.94 2.70 -3.04
CA THR A 274 8.88 3.42 -2.19
C THR A 274 10.09 3.88 -2.99
N ALA A 275 10.40 5.16 -2.88
CA ALA A 275 11.61 5.78 -3.45
C ALA A 275 11.78 5.61 -4.97
N ALA A 276 10.68 5.46 -5.72
CA ALA A 276 10.74 5.39 -7.17
C ALA A 276 11.26 6.71 -7.77
N ILE A 277 12.04 6.62 -8.86
CA ILE A 277 12.55 7.79 -9.58
C ILE A 277 11.42 8.43 -10.38
N LYS A 278 10.84 7.63 -11.29
CA LYS A 278 9.58 7.93 -11.97
C LYS A 278 8.49 7.09 -11.33
N GLY A 279 7.41 7.74 -10.92
CA GLY A 279 6.30 7.10 -10.25
C GLY A 279 5.64 6.00 -11.09
N PRO A 280 5.06 4.98 -10.44
CA PRO A 280 4.35 3.92 -11.11
C PRO A 280 3.09 4.42 -11.84
N ALA A 281 2.69 3.68 -12.86
CA ALA A 281 1.39 3.85 -13.50
C ALA A 281 0.48 2.68 -13.14
N PHE A 282 -0.64 2.96 -12.48
CA PHE A 282 -1.73 2.03 -12.23
C PHE A 282 -2.87 2.35 -13.20
N LEU A 283 -3.09 1.47 -14.16
CA LEU A 283 -4.06 1.62 -15.24
C LEU A 283 -5.14 0.56 -15.06
N ASN A 284 -6.39 0.97 -14.88
CA ASN A 284 -7.55 0.09 -14.74
C ASN A 284 -7.37 -1.03 -13.69
N CYS A 285 -6.60 -0.76 -12.62
CA CYS A 285 -6.35 -1.73 -11.57
C CYS A 285 -7.50 -1.80 -10.57
N GLU A 286 -7.57 -2.91 -9.85
CA GLU A 286 -8.54 -3.12 -8.79
C GLU A 286 -7.88 -3.58 -7.49
N THR A 287 -8.34 -3.05 -6.35
CA THR A 287 -8.06 -3.60 -5.03
C THR A 287 -9.35 -3.69 -4.23
N GLY A 288 -9.42 -4.71 -3.38
CA GLY A 288 -10.53 -4.89 -2.46
C GLY A 288 -10.19 -5.85 -1.35
N TRP A 289 -10.79 -5.63 -0.17
CA TRP A 289 -10.80 -6.58 0.95
C TRP A 289 -9.41 -6.86 1.53
N ASN A 290 -8.47 -5.94 1.33
CA ASN A 290 -7.11 -6.05 1.84
C ASN A 290 -6.98 -5.36 3.21
N GLY A 291 -6.03 -5.83 4.02
CA GLY A 291 -5.92 -5.43 5.43
C GLY A 291 -5.38 -4.02 5.71
N ASP A 292 -4.99 -3.27 4.67
CA ASP A 292 -4.43 -1.91 4.79
C ASP A 292 -4.69 -1.10 3.50
N ASP A 293 -3.84 -0.14 3.14
CA ASP A 293 -4.09 0.79 2.03
C ASP A 293 -4.29 0.12 0.66
N SER A 294 -5.10 0.70 -0.24
CA SER A 294 -5.15 0.16 -1.62
C SER A 294 -3.87 0.47 -2.40
N ILE A 295 -3.43 1.73 -2.36
CA ILE A 295 -2.18 2.18 -2.97
C ILE A 295 -1.45 3.11 -2.01
N ALA A 296 -0.16 2.87 -1.79
CA ALA A 296 0.77 3.79 -1.15
C ALA A 296 1.90 4.18 -2.12
N ILE A 297 2.20 5.48 -2.24
CA ILE A 297 3.36 5.98 -2.99
C ILE A 297 4.10 6.99 -2.11
N ASN A 298 5.36 6.71 -1.79
CA ASN A 298 6.15 7.52 -0.88
C ASN A 298 7.63 7.66 -1.28
N GLY A 299 8.23 8.76 -0.85
CA GLY A 299 9.68 8.86 -0.68
C GLY A 299 10.09 8.51 0.75
N LEU A 300 11.40 8.54 0.99
CA LEU A 300 12.00 8.16 2.28
C LEU A 300 12.60 9.36 2.98
N TYR A 301 12.08 9.69 4.16
CA TYR A 301 12.74 10.64 5.05
C TYR A 301 13.89 9.99 5.80
N TYR A 302 14.96 10.76 5.97
CA TYR A 302 16.11 10.48 6.82
C TYR A 302 16.11 11.46 7.99
N LEU A 303 16.46 10.97 9.19
CA LEU A 303 16.47 11.78 10.41
C LEU A 303 17.67 12.73 10.43
N VAL A 304 17.44 13.99 10.81
CA VAL A 304 18.49 14.98 11.06
C VAL A 304 18.67 15.14 12.57
N TYR A 305 19.86 14.83 13.09
CA TYR A 305 20.22 15.04 14.50
C TYR A 305 20.61 16.49 14.83
N GLY A 306 20.83 17.31 13.79
CA GLY A 306 21.11 18.73 13.90
C GLY A 306 22.32 19.12 13.06
N GLY A 307 22.81 20.33 13.27
CA GLY A 307 23.91 20.92 12.49
C GLY A 307 23.47 22.23 11.85
N ASN A 308 24.33 22.77 10.99
CA ASN A 308 24.01 23.91 10.15
C ASN A 308 24.09 23.49 8.68
N SER A 309 23.66 24.36 7.76
CA SER A 309 23.67 24.09 6.32
C SER A 309 25.01 23.64 5.75
N SER A 310 26.14 23.94 6.39
CA SER A 310 27.46 23.55 5.91
C SER A 310 27.87 22.14 6.36
N ALA A 311 27.21 21.58 7.37
CA ALA A 311 27.44 20.23 7.90
C ALA A 311 26.25 19.75 8.73
N LEU A 312 25.23 19.20 8.06
CA LEU A 312 24.07 18.56 8.67
C LEU A 312 24.40 17.12 9.03
N ARG A 313 24.10 16.73 10.26
CA ARG A 313 24.25 15.36 10.73
C ARG A 313 22.97 14.57 10.44
N VAL A 314 23.07 13.61 9.52
CA VAL A 314 21.94 12.84 9.00
C VAL A 314 22.15 11.36 9.25
N ALA A 315 21.17 10.71 9.86
CA ALA A 315 21.19 9.27 10.13
C ALA A 315 20.86 8.50 8.84
N ALA A 316 21.64 7.48 8.53
CA ALA A 316 21.41 6.61 7.39
C ALA A 316 20.29 5.60 7.68
N ARG A 317 19.51 5.30 6.65
CA ARG A 317 18.42 4.32 6.72
C ARG A 317 18.92 2.97 6.20
N GLY A 318 19.42 2.13 7.10
CA GLY A 318 20.03 0.85 6.72
C GLY A 318 21.41 1.03 6.09
N ASP A 319 21.76 0.14 5.17
CA ASP A 319 23.08 0.02 4.54
C ASP A 319 23.29 0.94 3.31
N LYS A 320 22.21 1.46 2.70
CA LYS A 320 22.27 2.40 1.58
C LYS A 320 21.98 3.84 2.01
N PHE A 321 22.91 4.76 1.72
CA PHE A 321 22.66 6.20 1.87
C PHE A 321 22.08 6.76 0.57
N GLY A 322 20.79 7.15 0.58
CA GLY A 322 19.98 7.44 -0.61
C GLY A 322 20.26 8.77 -1.32
N PHE A 323 21.41 9.40 -1.09
CA PHE A 323 21.75 10.74 -1.55
C PHE A 323 23.05 10.77 -2.37
N SER A 324 23.15 11.73 -3.27
CA SER A 324 24.33 12.06 -4.07
C SER A 324 24.55 13.58 -4.11
N VAL A 325 25.80 14.01 -4.32
CA VAL A 325 26.10 15.43 -4.53
C VAL A 325 25.35 15.94 -5.76
N GLY A 326 24.69 17.08 -5.64
CA GLY A 326 23.83 17.68 -6.65
C GLY A 326 22.34 17.35 -6.49
N ASP A 327 21.98 16.37 -5.66
CA ASP A 327 20.58 16.02 -5.41
C ASP A 327 19.82 17.20 -4.80
N ARG A 328 18.60 17.44 -5.30
CA ARG A 328 17.64 18.35 -4.68
C ARG A 328 16.95 17.66 -3.52
N VAL A 329 16.98 18.28 -2.36
CA VAL A 329 16.39 17.76 -1.13
C VAL A 329 15.24 18.62 -0.62
N GLU A 330 14.29 17.96 0.02
CA GLU A 330 13.29 18.58 0.87
C GLU A 330 13.73 18.44 2.33
N ILE A 331 13.59 19.52 3.10
CA ILE A 331 13.86 19.56 4.53
C ILE A 331 12.56 19.94 5.23
N TYR A 332 12.04 19.01 6.02
CA TYR A 332 10.82 19.18 6.79
C TYR A 332 11.18 19.42 8.25
N ARG A 333 10.85 20.61 8.76
CA ARG A 333 11.24 21.06 10.09
C ARG A 333 10.15 20.77 11.13
N PRO A 334 10.50 20.63 12.42
CA PRO A 334 9.55 20.30 13.47
C PRO A 334 8.41 21.31 13.65
N ASP A 335 8.65 22.58 13.28
CA ASP A 335 7.66 23.66 13.27
C ASP A 335 6.66 23.57 12.08
N GLY A 336 6.77 22.54 11.24
CA GLY A 336 5.97 22.35 10.03
C GLY A 336 6.56 23.04 8.79
N SER A 337 7.55 23.92 8.92
CA SER A 337 8.09 24.61 7.76
C SER A 337 8.87 23.68 6.83
N VAL A 338 8.72 23.90 5.53
CA VAL A 338 9.36 23.10 4.47
C VAL A 338 10.34 23.96 3.71
N LYS A 339 11.57 23.46 3.51
CA LYS A 339 12.64 24.13 2.77
C LYS A 339 13.21 23.20 1.71
N TYR A 340 13.79 23.78 0.67
CA TYR A 340 14.45 23.05 -0.42
C TYR A 340 15.87 23.56 -0.61
N ALA A 341 16.79 22.65 -0.91
CA ALA A 341 18.20 22.95 -1.19
C ALA A 341 18.80 21.89 -2.11
N LYS A 342 20.05 22.07 -2.53
CA LYS A 342 20.86 21.03 -3.17
C LYS A 342 22.02 20.60 -2.29
N ILE A 343 22.34 19.33 -2.36
CA ILE A 343 23.52 18.79 -1.68
C ILE A 343 24.79 19.24 -2.41
N THR A 344 25.74 19.82 -1.67
CA THR A 344 27.05 20.25 -2.21
C THR A 344 28.19 19.35 -1.75
N SER A 345 28.04 18.66 -0.61
CA SER A 345 29.00 17.66 -0.15
C SER A 345 28.32 16.57 0.68
N ILE A 346 28.91 15.37 0.65
CA ILE A 346 28.53 14.24 1.51
C ILE A 346 29.81 13.64 2.06
N LYS A 347 29.87 13.45 3.38
CA LYS A 347 30.98 12.78 4.05
C LYS A 347 30.43 11.78 5.06
N LYS A 348 30.89 10.53 4.99
CA LYS A 348 30.57 9.55 6.06
C LYS A 348 31.16 10.06 7.37
N SER A 349 30.33 10.15 8.41
CA SER A 349 30.72 10.61 9.74
C SER A 349 30.89 9.42 10.68
N HIS A 350 31.21 9.68 11.95
CA HIS A 350 31.16 8.63 12.97
C HIS A 350 29.72 8.11 13.13
N PRO A 351 29.52 6.82 13.51
CA PRO A 351 28.21 6.26 13.77
C PRO A 351 27.36 7.10 14.72
N VAL A 352 26.05 6.88 14.68
CA VAL A 352 25.09 7.50 15.60
C VAL A 352 25.49 7.17 17.04
N THR A 353 25.54 8.20 17.90
CA THR A 353 26.00 8.07 19.28
C THR A 353 24.93 7.45 20.19
N GLU A 354 25.32 7.01 21.38
CA GLU A 354 24.37 6.56 22.40
C GLU A 354 23.39 7.66 22.81
N GLU A 355 23.86 8.90 22.98
CA GLU A 355 23.02 10.06 23.28
C GLU A 355 22.01 10.33 22.15
N GLU A 356 22.43 10.19 20.89
CA GLU A 356 21.55 10.37 19.74
C GLU A 356 20.45 9.30 19.69
N MET A 357 20.82 8.04 19.93
CA MET A 357 19.88 6.93 19.97
C MET A 357 18.93 7.02 21.17
N ASP A 358 19.43 7.40 22.34
CA ASP A 358 18.60 7.55 23.55
C ASP A 358 17.58 8.68 23.38
N TRP A 359 18.00 9.80 22.77
CA TRP A 359 17.05 10.82 22.36
C TRP A 359 16.05 10.32 21.32
N PHE A 360 16.50 9.57 20.29
CA PHE A 360 15.60 9.05 19.26
C PHE A 360 14.52 8.13 19.84
N LYS A 361 14.86 7.30 20.84
CA LYS A 361 13.92 6.42 21.56
C LYS A 361 12.81 7.19 22.29
N THR A 362 13.02 8.46 22.60
CA THR A 362 11.98 9.31 23.24
C THR A 362 10.97 9.87 22.24
N GLN A 363 11.22 9.74 20.94
CA GLN A 363 10.38 10.30 19.89
C GLN A 363 9.19 9.38 19.58
N LYS A 364 8.08 9.98 19.16
CA LYS A 364 6.88 9.25 18.72
C LYS A 364 7.11 8.72 17.29
N VAL A 365 7.64 7.51 17.19
CA VAL A 365 8.02 6.85 15.93
C VAL A 365 7.55 5.40 15.91
N TYR A 366 7.54 4.78 14.73
CA TYR A 366 7.21 3.37 14.64
C TYR A 366 8.19 2.51 15.46
N PRO A 367 7.73 1.71 16.44
CA PRO A 367 8.60 1.01 17.39
C PRO A 367 9.66 0.11 16.73
N ALA A 368 9.35 -0.47 15.57
CA ALA A 368 10.31 -1.32 14.86
C ALA A 368 11.58 -0.56 14.43
N PHE A 369 11.53 0.76 14.23
CA PHE A 369 12.74 1.55 13.95
C PHE A 369 13.72 1.59 15.13
N ILE A 370 13.24 1.36 16.35
CA ILE A 370 14.07 1.27 17.56
C ILE A 370 14.54 -0.18 17.78
N GLU A 371 13.65 -1.15 17.55
CA GLU A 371 13.92 -2.58 17.76
C GLU A 371 14.88 -3.15 16.71
N TRP A 372 14.77 -2.69 15.45
CA TRP A 372 15.66 -3.06 14.36
C TRP A 372 16.98 -2.33 14.53
N LYS A 373 17.87 -2.92 15.33
CA LYS A 373 19.15 -2.34 15.72
C LYS A 373 19.96 -1.77 14.56
N THR A 374 19.79 -2.25 13.33
CA THR A 374 20.49 -1.83 12.10
C THR A 374 19.96 -0.53 11.47
N PHE A 375 18.81 -0.03 11.91
CA PHE A 375 18.21 1.20 11.41
C PHE A 375 18.83 2.41 12.13
N PHE A 376 19.23 3.46 11.40
CA PHE A 376 19.88 4.66 11.95
C PHE A 376 21.19 4.41 12.74
N GLN A 377 22.01 3.44 12.32
CA GLN A 377 23.35 3.24 12.92
C GLN A 377 24.43 4.14 12.30
N ASP A 378 24.48 4.21 10.98
CA ASP A 378 25.45 5.03 10.27
C ASP A 378 24.97 6.49 10.22
N ALA A 379 25.91 7.44 10.17
CA ALA A 379 25.61 8.86 10.00
C ALA A 379 26.52 9.51 8.96
N TYR A 380 26.01 10.57 8.35
CA TYR A 380 26.70 11.36 7.33
C TYR A 380 26.61 12.84 7.66
N GLU A 381 27.66 13.57 7.29
CA GLU A 381 27.66 15.03 7.23
C GLU A 381 27.30 15.46 5.80
N ILE A 382 26.25 16.27 5.67
CA ILE A 382 25.77 16.82 4.39
C ILE A 382 25.90 18.35 4.39
N ALA A 383 26.52 18.92 3.36
CA ALA A 383 26.46 20.36 3.11
C ALA A 383 25.40 20.69 2.05
N LEU A 384 24.78 21.86 2.19
CA LEU A 384 23.76 22.40 1.31
C LEU A 384 24.22 23.69 0.62
N ASP A 385 23.61 24.01 -0.52
CA ASP A 385 23.84 25.26 -1.26
C ASP A 385 23.13 26.50 -0.67
N ALA A 386 22.36 26.32 0.39
CA ALA A 386 21.57 27.37 1.03
C ALA A 386 21.83 27.42 2.54
N SER A 387 21.95 28.63 3.10
CA SER A 387 22.03 28.82 4.55
C SER A 387 20.65 28.68 5.18
N ILE A 388 20.41 27.52 5.79
CA ILE A 388 19.15 27.13 6.42
C ILE A 388 19.46 26.67 7.84
N GLU A 389 18.76 27.23 8.83
CA GLU A 389 18.74 26.68 10.18
C GLU A 389 17.93 25.39 10.19
N ILE A 390 18.53 24.29 10.65
CA ILE A 390 17.91 22.96 10.58
C ILE A 390 17.98 22.34 11.98
N PRO A 391 16.91 22.48 12.79
CA PRO A 391 16.91 21.95 14.15
C PRO A 391 16.93 20.41 14.15
N ARG A 392 17.39 19.83 15.25
CA ARG A 392 17.23 18.40 15.55
C ARG A 392 15.77 18.00 15.41
N ARG A 393 15.51 16.75 14.98
CA ARG A 393 14.19 16.20 14.61
C ARG A 393 13.69 16.61 13.23
N SER A 394 14.37 17.52 12.52
CA SER A 394 14.07 17.73 11.10
C SER A 394 14.23 16.43 10.30
N MET A 395 13.52 16.32 9.19
CA MET A 395 13.66 15.23 8.23
C MET A 395 14.18 15.76 6.90
N ILE A 396 15.02 14.98 6.23
CA ILE A 396 15.54 15.29 4.90
C ILE A 396 15.23 14.16 3.93
N MET A 397 14.85 14.48 2.69
CA MET A 397 14.53 13.49 1.66
C MET A 397 15.02 13.93 0.28
N ASN A 398 15.41 12.97 -0.54
CA ASN A 398 15.74 13.17 -1.95
C ASN A 398 14.46 13.32 -2.79
N THR A 399 14.24 14.50 -3.36
CA THR A 399 13.02 14.79 -4.12
C THR A 399 12.97 14.11 -5.49
N ALA A 400 14.10 13.56 -5.96
CA ALA A 400 14.13 12.74 -7.17
C ALA A 400 13.68 11.30 -6.92
N LYS A 401 13.57 10.85 -5.66
CA LYS A 401 13.24 9.47 -5.26
C LYS A 401 12.00 9.45 -4.36
N MET A 402 10.87 9.86 -4.91
CA MET A 402 9.58 9.87 -4.20
C MET A 402 8.42 9.40 -5.08
N GLY A 403 8.66 8.93 -6.29
CA GLY A 403 7.61 8.48 -7.21
C GLY A 403 6.91 9.63 -7.95
N ASN A 404 7.64 10.71 -8.25
CA ASN A 404 7.10 11.83 -9.01
C ASN A 404 6.58 11.39 -10.39
N GLY A 405 5.48 11.97 -10.86
CA GLY A 405 4.94 11.66 -12.18
C GLY A 405 4.07 10.41 -12.25
N PHE A 406 3.65 9.90 -11.08
CA PHE A 406 2.77 8.74 -10.99
C PHE A 406 1.43 8.95 -11.72
N LYS A 407 0.79 7.84 -12.10
CA LYS A 407 -0.54 7.85 -12.72
C LYS A 407 -1.43 6.81 -12.06
N ILE A 408 -2.61 7.23 -11.62
CA ILE A 408 -3.68 6.32 -11.22
C ILE A 408 -4.87 6.65 -12.12
N LYS A 409 -5.20 5.77 -13.07
CA LYS A 409 -6.19 6.05 -14.11
C LYS A 409 -7.17 4.90 -14.27
N GLY A 410 -8.44 5.19 -14.08
CA GLY A 410 -9.48 4.17 -14.06
C GLY A 410 -9.33 3.20 -12.90
N GLY A 411 -10.20 2.21 -12.83
CA GLY A 411 -10.12 1.16 -11.82
C GLY A 411 -10.96 1.42 -10.56
N LYS A 412 -10.90 0.45 -9.64
CA LYS A 412 -11.74 0.40 -8.43
C LYS A 412 -10.90 0.03 -7.20
N PHE A 413 -10.97 0.86 -6.17
CA PHE A 413 -10.19 0.68 -4.95
C PHE A 413 -11.11 0.73 -3.72
N GLY A 414 -10.65 0.21 -2.58
CA GLY A 414 -11.35 0.34 -1.30
C GLY A 414 -11.77 -0.99 -0.67
N ASN A 415 -12.89 -0.98 0.08
CA ASN A 415 -13.37 -2.10 0.91
C ASN A 415 -12.27 -2.66 1.82
N ASN A 416 -11.51 -1.77 2.46
CA ASN A 416 -10.29 -2.06 3.19
C ASN A 416 -10.23 -1.31 4.52
N ARG A 417 -9.38 -1.77 5.44
CA ARG A 417 -9.26 -1.23 6.81
C ARG A 417 -8.72 0.19 6.92
N SER A 418 -7.90 0.61 5.97
CA SER A 418 -7.11 1.84 6.08
C SER A 418 -7.55 2.84 5.02
N ARG A 419 -6.61 3.48 4.32
CA ARG A 419 -6.93 4.47 3.28
C ARG A 419 -7.21 3.79 1.95
N GLY A 420 -7.93 4.45 1.06
CA GLY A 420 -7.93 4.07 -0.35
C GLY A 420 -6.53 4.30 -0.91
N LEU A 421 -6.20 5.57 -1.15
CA LEU A 421 -4.91 5.97 -1.69
C LEU A 421 -4.15 6.81 -0.65
N ILE A 422 -2.88 6.51 -0.38
CA ILE A 422 -1.97 7.39 0.35
C ILE A 422 -0.85 7.88 -0.57
N ILE A 423 -0.82 9.19 -0.80
CA ILE A 423 0.07 9.85 -1.74
C ILE A 423 1.00 10.79 -0.98
N LYS A 424 2.31 10.58 -1.11
CA LYS A 424 3.35 11.39 -0.47
C LYS A 424 4.35 11.84 -1.53
N THR A 425 3.84 12.39 -2.63
CA THR A 425 4.64 12.68 -3.82
C THR A 425 3.92 13.62 -4.79
N GLY A 426 4.63 14.18 -5.76
CA GLY A 426 4.17 15.22 -6.66
C GLY A 426 4.07 14.82 -8.13
N ASN A 427 3.66 15.80 -8.93
CA ASN A 427 3.57 15.77 -10.39
C ASN A 427 2.68 14.65 -10.94
N GLY A 428 1.73 14.17 -10.13
CA GLY A 428 0.88 13.03 -10.45
C GLY A 428 -0.52 13.37 -10.94
N VAL A 429 -1.23 12.33 -11.36
CA VAL A 429 -2.65 12.41 -11.73
C VAL A 429 -3.44 11.22 -11.19
N ILE A 430 -4.59 11.52 -10.60
CA ILE A 430 -5.64 10.57 -10.23
C ILE A 430 -6.85 10.90 -11.09
N ASP A 431 -7.23 10.02 -12.01
CA ASP A 431 -8.22 10.30 -13.05
C ASP A 431 -9.20 9.14 -13.22
N GLY A 432 -10.50 9.40 -13.04
CA GLY A 432 -11.53 8.43 -13.40
C GLY A 432 -11.60 7.19 -12.50
N VAL A 433 -11.07 7.26 -11.27
CA VAL A 433 -11.09 6.12 -10.34
C VAL A 433 -12.41 6.05 -9.57
N THR A 434 -12.80 4.85 -9.19
CA THR A 434 -13.82 4.63 -8.15
C THR A 434 -13.16 4.20 -6.85
N ILE A 435 -13.48 4.87 -5.74
CA ILE A 435 -13.05 4.45 -4.40
C ILE A 435 -14.29 4.21 -3.56
N GLU A 436 -14.40 3.03 -2.97
CA GLU A 436 -15.59 2.60 -2.23
C GLU A 436 -15.22 2.07 -0.85
N ALA A 437 -15.83 2.60 0.21
CA ALA A 437 -15.77 2.02 1.55
C ALA A 437 -14.34 1.76 2.10
N ALA A 438 -13.40 2.66 1.82
CA ALA A 438 -12.15 2.72 2.59
C ALA A 438 -12.50 3.19 4.00
N TRP A 439 -12.10 2.43 5.04
CA TRP A 439 -12.50 2.77 6.41
C TRP A 439 -11.94 4.14 6.83
N MET A 440 -10.66 4.44 6.57
CA MET A 440 -10.10 5.78 6.82
C MET A 440 -10.39 6.72 5.63
N GLU A 441 -9.40 7.52 5.19
CA GLU A 441 -9.61 8.43 4.07
C GLU A 441 -9.61 7.71 2.73
N SER A 442 -10.51 8.11 1.82
CA SER A 442 -10.48 7.55 0.46
C SER A 442 -9.21 7.97 -0.27
N ILE A 443 -8.76 9.21 -0.10
CA ILE A 443 -7.48 9.72 -0.57
C ILE A 443 -6.83 10.54 0.54
N LYS A 444 -5.67 10.09 1.02
CA LYS A 444 -4.81 10.84 1.96
C LYS A 444 -3.58 11.35 1.23
N ILE A 445 -3.26 12.62 1.44
CA ILE A 445 -2.08 13.28 0.91
C ILE A 445 -1.34 13.91 2.09
N ALA A 446 -0.31 13.24 2.58
CA ALA A 446 0.38 13.68 3.78
C ALA A 446 1.77 13.04 3.94
N PRO A 447 2.83 13.81 4.18
CA PRO A 447 4.04 13.28 4.79
C PRO A 447 3.74 12.78 6.22
N GLU A 448 4.50 11.81 6.72
CA GLU A 448 4.26 11.23 8.05
C GLU A 448 5.55 11.15 8.89
N TRP A 449 5.55 11.86 10.01
CA TRP A 449 6.63 11.87 11.02
C TRP A 449 6.84 10.52 11.69
N PHE A 450 5.75 9.77 11.91
CA PHE A 450 5.79 8.47 12.60
C PHE A 450 6.47 7.38 11.76
N TRP A 451 6.20 7.37 10.44
CA TRP A 451 6.68 6.37 9.49
C TRP A 451 7.96 6.75 8.76
N PHE A 452 8.40 8.02 8.86
CA PHE A 452 9.53 8.54 8.07
C PHE A 452 9.29 8.36 6.57
N GLU A 453 8.05 8.59 6.15
CA GLU A 453 7.61 8.46 4.77
C GLU A 453 7.13 9.82 4.29
N GLY A 454 7.64 10.21 3.13
CA GLY A 454 7.75 11.63 2.84
C GLY A 454 7.53 12.03 1.42
N GLY A 455 7.31 13.33 1.30
CA GLY A 455 7.11 14.08 0.07
C GLY A 455 5.90 14.97 0.21
N HIS A 456 6.16 16.26 0.39
CA HIS A 456 5.12 17.24 0.18
C HIS A 456 4.70 17.25 -1.29
N THR A 457 3.40 17.38 -1.52
CA THR A 457 2.82 17.20 -2.84
C THR A 457 2.82 18.52 -3.60
N GLU A 458 3.39 18.49 -4.80
CA GLU A 458 3.30 19.57 -5.77
C GLU A 458 2.63 19.09 -7.06
N ASN A 459 1.87 19.94 -7.75
CA ASN A 459 1.33 19.68 -9.10
C ASN A 459 0.48 18.41 -9.23
N LEU A 460 -0.44 18.17 -8.30
CA LEU A 460 -1.36 17.03 -8.34
C LEU A 460 -2.71 17.43 -8.94
N THR A 461 -3.25 16.58 -9.82
CA THR A 461 -4.64 16.68 -10.29
C THR A 461 -5.43 15.42 -9.91
N ILE A 462 -6.52 15.62 -9.16
CA ILE A 462 -7.53 14.63 -8.84
C ILE A 462 -8.80 15.00 -9.60
N LYS A 463 -9.20 14.19 -10.57
CA LYS A 463 -10.34 14.52 -11.41
C LYS A 463 -11.17 13.34 -11.86
N ASN A 464 -12.44 13.62 -12.15
CA ASN A 464 -13.40 12.64 -12.69
C ASN A 464 -13.58 11.40 -11.79
N CYS A 465 -13.23 11.49 -10.52
CA CYS A 465 -13.33 10.37 -9.59
C CYS A 465 -14.74 10.24 -9.04
N ASN A 466 -15.15 9.01 -8.75
CA ASN A 466 -16.36 8.69 -8.01
C ASN A 466 -15.97 8.12 -6.64
N ILE A 467 -16.16 8.90 -5.58
CA ILE A 467 -15.75 8.52 -4.23
C ILE A 467 -17.01 8.24 -3.40
N LEU A 468 -17.22 6.97 -3.07
CA LEU A 468 -18.26 6.50 -2.17
C LEU A 468 -17.60 6.30 -0.80
N CYS A 469 -17.70 7.33 0.04
CA CYS A 469 -16.96 7.42 1.28
C CYS A 469 -17.23 6.24 2.21
N GLY A 470 -16.18 5.78 2.89
CA GLY A 470 -16.31 4.92 4.05
C GLY A 470 -16.55 5.73 5.33
N ALA A 471 -15.80 5.46 6.40
CA ALA A 471 -16.03 6.14 7.68
C ALA A 471 -15.23 7.45 7.85
N GLY A 472 -14.14 7.64 7.08
CA GLY A 472 -13.33 8.86 7.10
C GLY A 472 -13.62 9.84 5.95
N PRO A 473 -12.95 11.01 5.95
CA PRO A 473 -13.04 11.98 4.86
C PRO A 473 -12.77 11.40 3.47
N ALA A 474 -13.40 11.96 2.44
CA ALA A 474 -13.09 11.57 1.06
C ALA A 474 -11.65 11.92 0.69
N ILE A 475 -11.26 13.18 0.92
CA ILE A 475 -9.91 13.67 0.62
C ILE A 475 -9.37 14.40 1.85
N SER A 476 -8.22 13.97 2.34
CA SER A 476 -7.49 14.58 3.44
C SER A 476 -6.10 14.96 2.95
N ILE A 477 -5.81 16.27 2.87
CA ILE A 477 -4.51 16.82 2.50
C ILE A 477 -3.98 17.53 3.72
N ASN A 478 -2.84 17.09 4.26
CA ASN A 478 -2.31 17.70 5.47
C ASN A 478 -0.78 17.72 5.48
N SER A 479 -0.26 18.66 6.27
CA SER A 479 1.15 18.79 6.61
C SER A 479 1.20 19.22 8.08
N PRO A 480 1.23 18.28 9.04
CA PRO A 480 1.23 18.60 10.46
C PRO A 480 2.63 19.00 10.95
N ALA A 481 2.75 19.89 11.93
CA ALA A 481 4.01 20.03 12.65
C ALA A 481 4.37 18.72 13.39
N ALA A 482 5.62 18.59 13.88
CA ALA A 482 6.06 17.37 14.54
C ALA A 482 5.31 17.05 15.84
N ASP A 483 4.61 18.03 16.42
CA ASP A 483 3.73 17.84 17.57
C ASP A 483 2.34 17.27 17.21
N GLU A 484 2.03 17.18 15.91
CA GLU A 484 0.75 16.74 15.35
C GLU A 484 -0.46 17.57 15.82
N LYS A 485 -0.24 18.77 16.38
CA LYS A 485 -1.29 19.66 16.90
C LYS A 485 -1.53 20.88 16.02
N THR A 486 -0.53 21.28 15.25
CA THR A 486 -0.60 22.41 14.33
C THR A 486 -0.29 21.98 12.90
N PHE A 487 -0.60 22.85 11.94
CA PHE A 487 -0.37 22.61 10.52
C PHE A 487 0.60 23.64 9.97
N SER A 488 1.41 23.21 9.01
CA SER A 488 2.36 24.04 8.28
C SER A 488 1.68 25.23 7.59
N GLU A 489 2.46 26.26 7.29
CA GLU A 489 2.00 27.41 6.51
C GLU A 489 1.63 27.04 5.07
N ALA A 490 0.89 27.93 4.40
CA ALA A 490 0.57 27.77 2.98
C ALA A 490 1.84 27.64 2.12
N GLY A 491 1.91 26.60 1.28
CA GLY A 491 3.05 26.35 0.40
C GLY A 491 3.93 25.19 0.82
N ALA A 492 3.60 24.48 1.92
CA ALA A 492 4.13 23.14 2.16
C ALA A 492 3.69 22.22 1.00
N ASN A 493 2.40 22.20 0.68
CA ASN A 493 1.84 21.59 -0.53
C ASN A 493 1.55 22.66 -1.60
N ASN A 494 1.68 22.33 -2.89
CA ASN A 494 1.60 23.32 -3.98
C ASN A 494 0.78 22.85 -5.19
N ASN A 495 -0.03 23.74 -5.77
CA ASN A 495 -0.75 23.54 -7.03
C ASN A 495 -1.55 22.22 -7.08
N ILE A 496 -2.50 22.08 -6.15
CA ILE A 496 -3.37 20.90 -6.07
C ILE A 496 -4.72 21.23 -6.70
N LYS A 497 -5.20 20.34 -7.56
CA LYS A 497 -6.45 20.49 -8.29
C LYS A 497 -7.40 19.34 -7.97
N ILE A 498 -8.61 19.66 -7.52
CA ILE A 498 -9.70 18.70 -7.26
C ILE A 498 -10.86 19.11 -8.17
N ILE A 499 -11.03 18.41 -9.30
CA ILE A 499 -11.88 18.87 -10.40
C ILE A 499 -12.88 17.80 -10.84
N ASN A 500 -14.15 18.15 -10.98
CA ASN A 500 -15.16 17.27 -11.59
C ASN A 500 -15.28 15.89 -10.90
N ASN A 501 -15.13 15.84 -9.59
CA ASN A 501 -15.32 14.62 -8.81
C ASN A 501 -16.74 14.55 -8.27
N THR A 502 -17.26 13.34 -8.11
CA THR A 502 -18.50 13.07 -7.40
C THR A 502 -18.18 12.44 -6.06
N PHE A 503 -18.63 13.08 -4.99
CA PHE A 503 -18.51 12.59 -3.63
C PHE A 503 -19.89 12.17 -3.16
N LYS A 504 -20.03 10.89 -2.82
CA LYS A 504 -21.21 10.38 -2.13
C LYS A 504 -20.80 10.07 -0.71
N TYR A 505 -21.36 10.81 0.24
CA TYR A 505 -20.84 10.84 1.59
C TYR A 505 -21.93 10.89 2.65
N VAL A 506 -21.51 10.54 3.84
CA VAL A 506 -22.36 10.24 5.01
C VAL A 506 -21.91 11.05 6.24
N SER A 507 -20.78 11.77 6.14
CA SER A 507 -20.17 12.54 7.23
C SER A 507 -19.31 13.71 6.74
N THR A 508 -19.06 14.68 7.63
CA THR A 508 -18.16 15.82 7.40
C THR A 508 -16.84 15.63 8.18
N PRO A 509 -15.70 16.15 7.68
CA PRO A 509 -15.54 16.83 6.39
C PRO A 509 -15.45 15.81 5.24
N VAL A 510 -15.91 16.21 4.06
CA VAL A 510 -15.66 15.47 2.80
C VAL A 510 -14.25 15.76 2.31
N VAL A 511 -13.88 17.05 2.30
CA VAL A 511 -12.53 17.51 1.97
C VAL A 511 -11.95 18.25 3.15
N PHE A 512 -10.85 17.74 3.69
CA PHE A 512 -10.01 18.44 4.65
C PHE A 512 -8.68 18.77 3.98
N ALA A 513 -8.29 20.03 3.94
CA ALA A 513 -7.05 20.43 3.28
C ALA A 513 -6.28 21.48 4.09
N THR A 514 -4.99 21.27 4.27
CA THR A 514 -4.09 22.20 4.95
C THR A 514 -2.85 22.54 4.14
N SER A 515 -2.32 23.74 4.40
CA SER A 515 -0.94 24.11 4.02
C SER A 515 -0.70 24.14 2.50
N ILE A 516 -1.73 24.50 1.71
CA ILE A 516 -1.69 24.48 0.25
C ILE A 516 -1.53 25.88 -0.33
N LYS A 517 -0.57 26.08 -1.23
CA LYS A 517 -0.54 27.25 -2.11
C LYS A 517 -1.04 26.89 -3.52
N GLY A 518 -2.08 27.56 -3.99
CA GLY A 518 -2.66 27.33 -5.32
C GLY A 518 -3.62 26.14 -5.37
N LEU A 519 -4.50 26.01 -4.36
CA LEU A 519 -5.59 25.04 -4.38
C LEU A 519 -6.67 25.46 -5.40
N LYS A 520 -7.08 24.56 -6.29
CA LYS A 520 -8.23 24.75 -7.19
C LYS A 520 -9.26 23.65 -7.00
N MET A 521 -10.46 24.03 -6.59
CA MET A 521 -11.63 23.15 -6.50
C MET A 521 -12.70 23.63 -7.47
N SER A 522 -13.12 22.80 -8.43
CA SER A 522 -14.13 23.22 -9.41
C SER A 522 -14.97 22.06 -9.93
N LYS A 523 -16.27 22.31 -10.15
CA LYS A 523 -17.22 21.33 -10.70
C LYS A 523 -17.35 20.03 -9.89
N ASN A 524 -16.96 20.04 -8.62
CA ASN A 524 -17.16 18.89 -7.74
C ASN A 524 -18.61 18.83 -7.27
N ARG A 525 -19.17 17.62 -7.21
CA ARG A 525 -20.52 17.36 -6.73
C ARG A 525 -20.43 16.67 -5.37
N PHE A 526 -21.15 17.22 -4.40
CA PHE A 526 -21.28 16.68 -3.05
C PHE A 526 -22.71 16.20 -2.88
N ASP A 527 -22.90 14.89 -2.91
CA ASP A 527 -24.21 14.25 -2.75
C ASP A 527 -24.26 13.62 -1.35
N LEU A 528 -25.10 14.17 -0.47
CA LEU A 528 -25.44 13.54 0.80
C LEU A 528 -26.15 12.23 0.53
N MET A 529 -25.74 11.17 1.24
CA MET A 529 -26.45 9.90 1.25
C MET A 529 -27.40 9.88 2.45
N ASP A 530 -28.68 9.67 2.21
CA ASP A 530 -29.70 9.49 3.26
C ASP A 530 -29.45 8.21 4.08
N GLU A 531 -28.73 7.24 3.49
CA GLU A 531 -28.26 6.00 4.10
C GLU A 531 -26.84 5.68 3.63
N GLY A 532 -25.95 5.35 4.56
CA GLY A 532 -24.53 5.17 4.32
C GLY A 532 -24.00 3.79 4.66
N PHE A 533 -22.89 3.37 4.03
CA PHE A 533 -22.16 2.17 4.45
C PHE A 533 -21.72 2.26 5.92
N TYR A 534 -21.37 3.46 6.38
CA TYR A 534 -20.95 3.76 7.75
C TYR A 534 -21.54 5.11 8.18
N VAL A 535 -22.55 5.12 9.05
CA VAL A 535 -23.06 6.37 9.62
C VAL A 535 -22.16 6.76 10.79
N PHE A 536 -21.17 7.62 10.54
CA PHE A 536 -20.31 8.15 11.60
C PHE A 536 -20.24 9.66 11.51
N VAL A 537 -21.02 10.35 12.35
CA VAL A 537 -20.97 11.81 12.46
C VAL A 537 -19.95 12.16 13.55
N ASN A 538 -18.66 12.14 13.22
CA ASN A 538 -17.66 12.81 14.04
C ASN A 538 -17.33 14.14 13.37
N PRO A 539 -17.77 15.28 13.93
CA PRO A 539 -17.46 16.59 13.36
C PRO A 539 -15.99 16.96 13.56
N THR A 540 -15.12 16.09 14.08
CA THR A 540 -13.70 16.37 14.25
C THR A 540 -12.83 15.50 13.34
N HIS A 541 -11.83 16.13 12.72
CA HIS A 541 -10.78 15.45 11.98
C HIS A 541 -9.44 16.08 12.34
N MET A 542 -8.44 15.26 12.67
CA MET A 542 -7.11 15.74 13.11
C MET A 542 -7.17 16.77 14.25
N GLY A 543 -8.09 16.58 15.20
CA GLY A 543 -8.28 17.51 16.34
C GLY A 543 -8.99 18.83 15.99
N VAL A 544 -9.52 18.98 14.78
CA VAL A 544 -10.20 20.20 14.30
C VAL A 544 -11.67 19.94 14.02
N GLU A 545 -12.54 20.84 14.50
CA GLU A 545 -13.96 20.84 14.14
C GLU A 545 -14.21 21.20 12.67
N CYS A 546 -15.06 20.38 12.05
CA CYS A 546 -15.38 20.31 10.63
C CYS A 546 -16.90 20.17 10.44
N PRO A 547 -17.70 21.19 10.82
CA PRO A 547 -19.15 21.15 10.63
C PRO A 547 -19.56 21.22 9.15
N GLU A 548 -18.67 21.73 8.29
CA GLU A 548 -18.91 21.89 6.86
C GLU A 548 -18.26 20.76 6.03
N PRO A 549 -18.79 20.45 4.83
CA PRO A 549 -18.21 19.45 3.93
C PRO A 549 -16.77 19.76 3.49
N VAL A 550 -16.36 21.03 3.50
CA VAL A 550 -15.02 21.46 3.12
C VAL A 550 -14.38 22.27 4.25
N LYS A 551 -13.25 21.79 4.76
CA LYS A 551 -12.44 22.50 5.76
C LYS A 551 -11.06 22.82 5.18
N LEU A 552 -10.72 24.11 5.16
CA LEU A 552 -9.43 24.61 4.67
C LEU A 552 -8.68 25.33 5.80
N ILE A 553 -7.40 25.05 5.96
CA ILE A 553 -6.51 25.68 6.96
C ILE A 553 -5.21 26.07 6.25
N ASN A 554 -4.73 27.31 6.39
CA ASN A 554 -3.49 27.77 5.74
C ASN A 554 -3.46 27.46 4.23
N CYS A 555 -4.57 27.72 3.53
CA CYS A 555 -4.71 27.45 2.10
C CYS A 555 -4.92 28.74 1.30
N GLN A 556 -4.18 28.89 0.21
CA GLN A 556 -4.36 29.95 -0.78
C GLN A 556 -5.06 29.36 -2.01
N GLN A 557 -6.30 29.79 -2.25
CA GLN A 557 -7.08 29.35 -3.40
C GLN A 557 -6.65 30.12 -4.66
N LYS A 558 -6.83 29.48 -5.83
CA LYS A 558 -6.65 30.10 -7.15
C LYS A 558 -7.94 29.96 -7.95
N ASP A 559 -8.41 31.09 -8.51
CA ASP A 559 -9.62 31.18 -9.34
C ASP A 559 -9.63 30.18 -10.52
#